data_AF-A0A1I6TYA7-F1
#
_entry.id   AF-A0A1I6TYA7-F1
#
_cell.length_a   1.000
_cell.length_b   1.000
_cell.length_c   1.000
_cell.angle_alpha   90.00
_cell.angle_beta   90.00
_cell.angle_gamma   90.00
#
_symmetry.space_group_name_H-M   'P 1'
#
loop_
_entity.id
_entity.type
_entity.pdbx_description
1 polymer ?
#
loop_
_entity_poly.entity_id
_entity_poly.type
_entity_poly.pdbx_seq_one_letter_code
_entity_poly.pdbx_strand_id
1 'polypeptide(L)'
;MRVTGGRRAWLAGVLGVLLACGLLTAPPARAAGQLDEAIEALSGGETVWVAEDYAGVSPELVGLLRARYARADTTVRIAFVTEEIGEDAAASQQLAAAVGEPGVYMVHSEVRSALSDSPDRSEQTTTVGLSLDEWALFDEEMDRVGINEGNFLLTLPDLLDRDVTPGVRALAEDGGYYVDPAVTEAFPGLDEELLASAFAELPGLRVALVSGVSGPTDATMAALADGLADDGAALLLQFEDDDFSAVMATGPGVPYAISDLVSVVGGSAITEIPVPEMPGRLALLASALAETDLLTAAGERLGGQSLFVHPGVPGFDREAEYEQALSEAGQPVKVAFLPENVLALQLGDDLPWSGDDTELAGLLAGHIDWGTAPEEDQRVVVYRFSPYHGGHISGMSVAGGADFVRSAGSARAGGDDFAAGSLDALLDAVGAPAPEAGGSGGGAGEDRAAGGSGGGSGWVSPWMLIALVGLLPIGLLVRETFFVLSPRRRRIRAATARARKLARMTPQQLAKERERAELPALAARQDLEKLDEVLAGLPMPRTSPRRVRALQRIRSEHERLLQAHADAVTWEDVRSIRERAGRLTRALELWRRTEARPATD
;
A
#
# COMPACT_ATOMS: atom_id res chain seq x y z
N MET A 1 -45.69 28.79 39.72
CA MET A 1 -44.24 28.59 39.88
C MET A 1 -43.88 27.11 39.72
N ARG A 2 -43.67 26.61 38.48
CA ARG A 2 -43.11 25.27 38.20
C ARG A 2 -42.49 25.27 36.79
N VAL A 3 -41.29 25.84 36.62
CA VAL A 3 -40.53 25.77 35.34
C VAL A 3 -39.02 25.54 35.57
N THR A 4 -38.56 25.34 36.81
CA THR A 4 -37.12 25.22 37.12
C THR A 4 -36.56 23.80 37.04
N GLY A 5 -37.40 22.76 37.03
CA GLY A 5 -36.96 21.36 36.95
C GLY A 5 -36.53 20.91 35.55
N GLY A 6 -37.27 21.29 34.51
CA GLY A 6 -37.01 20.85 33.13
C GLY A 6 -35.70 21.39 32.55
N ARG A 7 -35.33 22.64 32.87
CA ARG A 7 -34.05 23.23 32.43
C ARG A 7 -32.84 22.59 33.08
N ARG A 8 -32.93 22.17 34.34
CA ARG A 8 -31.83 21.50 35.05
C ARG A 8 -31.64 20.06 34.57
N ALA A 9 -32.73 19.34 34.32
CA ALA A 9 -32.68 18.00 33.73
C ALA A 9 -32.17 18.01 32.28
N TRP A 10 -32.58 19.01 31.49
CA TRP A 10 -32.08 19.19 30.12
C TRP A 10 -30.59 19.58 30.10
N LEU A 11 -30.14 20.50 30.96
CA LEU A 11 -28.72 20.83 31.11
C LEU A 11 -27.90 19.62 31.59
N ALA A 12 -28.39 18.83 32.53
CA ALA A 12 -27.71 17.61 32.97
C ALA A 12 -27.66 16.55 31.86
N GLY A 13 -28.72 16.42 31.06
CA GLY A 13 -28.74 15.54 29.88
C GLY A 13 -27.77 15.99 28.80
N VAL A 14 -27.73 17.29 28.48
CA VAL A 14 -26.77 17.85 27.51
C VAL A 14 -25.34 17.75 28.02
N LEU A 15 -25.09 18.01 29.31
CA LEU A 15 -23.76 17.87 29.91
C LEU A 15 -23.32 16.40 29.96
N GLY A 16 -24.24 15.47 30.24
CA GLY A 16 -23.99 14.03 30.23
C GLY A 16 -23.68 13.50 28.83
N VAL A 17 -24.41 13.98 27.81
CA VAL A 17 -24.13 13.66 26.40
C VAL A 17 -22.81 14.28 25.93
N LEU A 18 -22.50 15.52 26.34
CA LEU A 18 -21.21 16.16 26.02
C LEU A 18 -20.03 15.48 26.74
N LEU A 19 -20.22 15.02 27.98
CA LEU A 19 -19.23 14.22 28.71
C LEU A 19 -19.06 12.84 28.10
N ALA A 20 -20.14 12.17 27.68
CA ALA A 20 -20.09 10.88 27.01
C ALA A 20 -19.44 10.99 25.62
N CYS A 21 -19.80 12.00 24.83
CA CYS A 21 -19.11 12.31 23.58
C CYS A 21 -17.65 12.71 23.81
N GLY A 22 -17.35 13.44 24.89
CA GLY A 22 -15.98 13.80 25.28
C GLY A 22 -15.15 12.61 25.71
N LEU A 23 -15.74 11.61 26.39
CA LEU A 23 -15.12 10.34 26.74
C LEU A 23 -14.91 9.44 25.52
N LEU A 24 -15.84 9.43 24.57
CA LEU A 24 -15.74 8.68 23.31
C LEU A 24 -14.81 9.33 22.28
N THR A 25 -14.46 10.61 22.45
CA THR A 25 -13.53 11.36 21.58
C THR A 25 -12.21 11.71 22.27
N ALA A 26 -12.09 11.42 23.56
CA ALA A 26 -10.81 11.49 24.26
C ALA A 26 -9.85 10.46 23.61
N PRO A 27 -8.56 10.81 23.43
CA PRO A 27 -7.58 9.80 23.07
C PRO A 27 -7.65 8.65 24.09
N PRO A 28 -7.58 7.38 23.67
CA PRO A 28 -7.57 6.25 24.60
C PRO A 28 -6.54 6.57 25.69
N ALA A 29 -6.95 6.38 26.95
CA ALA A 29 -6.06 6.60 28.08
C ALA A 29 -4.76 5.84 27.80
N ARG A 30 -3.62 6.52 27.91
CA ARG A 30 -2.27 5.92 27.81
C ARG A 30 -2.31 4.58 28.54
N ALA A 31 -2.25 3.48 27.80
CA ALA A 31 -2.42 2.15 28.39
C ALA A 31 -1.09 1.78 29.04
N ALA A 32 -0.92 2.22 30.28
CA ALA A 32 0.24 1.84 31.10
C ALA A 32 0.24 0.33 31.30
N GLY A 33 1.41 -0.31 31.18
CA GLY A 33 1.58 -1.76 31.37
C GLY A 33 1.63 -2.57 30.07
N GLN A 34 1.54 -1.93 28.90
CA GLN A 34 1.67 -2.61 27.61
C GLN A 34 3.05 -3.21 27.41
N LEU A 35 4.10 -2.56 27.94
CA LEU A 35 5.46 -3.11 27.88
C LEU A 35 5.56 -4.44 28.66
N ASP A 36 4.93 -4.53 29.82
CA ASP A 36 4.96 -5.76 30.63
C ASP A 36 4.17 -6.89 29.94
N GLU A 37 3.00 -6.58 29.37
CA GLU A 37 2.23 -7.53 28.55
C GLU A 37 3.02 -8.03 27.34
N ALA A 38 3.70 -7.12 26.63
CA ALA A 38 4.54 -7.45 25.50
C ALA A 38 5.71 -8.35 25.93
N ILE A 39 6.36 -8.03 27.06
CA ILE A 39 7.46 -8.84 27.61
C ILE A 39 6.97 -10.24 27.99
N GLU A 40 5.82 -10.36 28.64
CA GLU A 40 5.24 -11.67 29.01
C GLU A 40 4.97 -12.52 27.75
N ALA A 41 4.35 -11.94 26.72
CA ALA A 41 4.08 -12.64 25.47
C ALA A 41 5.35 -13.06 24.71
N LEU A 42 6.31 -12.13 24.56
CA LEU A 42 7.55 -12.37 23.81
C LEU A 42 8.50 -13.34 24.52
N SER A 43 8.53 -13.32 25.86
CA SER A 43 9.26 -14.33 26.65
C SER A 43 8.55 -15.69 26.67
N GLY A 44 7.24 -15.72 26.46
CA GLY A 44 6.43 -16.93 26.27
C GLY A 44 6.62 -17.63 24.92
N GLY A 45 7.39 -17.04 23.99
CA GLY A 45 7.73 -17.62 22.70
C GLY A 45 7.14 -16.88 21.48
N GLU A 46 6.35 -15.83 21.68
CA GLU A 46 5.94 -14.97 20.56
C GLU A 46 7.15 -14.20 20.01
N THR A 47 7.18 -13.96 18.69
CA THR A 47 8.25 -13.21 18.03
C THR A 47 7.91 -11.72 17.87
N VAL A 48 6.63 -11.39 17.68
CA VAL A 48 6.13 -10.04 17.43
C VAL A 48 4.84 -9.78 18.20
N TRP A 49 4.88 -8.76 19.05
CA TRP A 49 3.74 -8.30 19.83
C TRP A 49 3.32 -6.89 19.38
N VAL A 50 2.02 -6.66 19.22
CA VAL A 50 1.46 -5.39 18.72
C VAL A 50 0.29 -4.98 19.60
N ALA A 51 0.34 -3.76 20.14
CA ALA A 51 -0.78 -3.19 20.88
C ALA A 51 -1.98 -2.95 19.94
N GLU A 52 -3.20 -3.19 20.44
CA GLU A 52 -4.46 -3.12 19.66
C GLU A 52 -4.65 -1.79 18.90
N ASP A 53 -4.19 -0.67 19.47
CA ASP A 53 -4.32 0.67 18.90
C ASP A 53 -3.05 1.17 18.17
N TYR A 54 -2.04 0.33 18.00
CA TYR A 54 -0.79 0.70 17.31
C TYR A 54 -1.06 0.85 15.81
N ALA A 55 -0.92 2.07 15.28
CA ALA A 55 -1.23 2.38 13.89
C ALA A 55 0.02 2.43 12.98
N GLY A 56 1.20 2.22 13.54
CA GLY A 56 2.46 2.37 12.82
C GLY A 56 2.93 1.15 12.05
N VAL A 57 2.16 0.06 12.07
CA VAL A 57 2.46 -1.21 11.39
C VAL A 57 1.16 -1.79 10.81
N SER A 58 1.21 -2.32 9.60
CA SER A 58 0.06 -2.98 8.97
C SER A 58 -0.08 -4.45 9.42
N PRO A 59 -1.30 -5.01 9.39
CA PRO A 59 -1.51 -6.44 9.63
C PRO A 59 -0.66 -7.35 8.73
N GLU A 60 -0.49 -6.95 7.46
CA GLU A 60 0.29 -7.64 6.44
C GLU A 60 1.76 -7.72 6.85
N LEU A 61 2.37 -6.59 7.22
CA LEU A 61 3.75 -6.54 7.72
C LEU A 61 3.91 -7.36 9.00
N VAL A 62 2.95 -7.31 9.93
CA VAL A 62 3.00 -8.13 11.16
C VAL A 62 2.94 -9.62 10.85
N GLY A 63 2.08 -10.03 9.92
CA GLY A 63 2.00 -11.42 9.45
C GLY A 63 3.32 -11.90 8.88
N LEU A 64 3.93 -11.07 8.02
CA LEU A 64 5.21 -11.37 7.39
C LEU A 64 6.38 -11.39 8.40
N LEU A 65 6.44 -10.44 9.34
CA LEU A 65 7.44 -10.42 10.42
C LEU A 65 7.35 -11.68 11.29
N ARG A 66 6.14 -12.12 11.62
CA ARG A 66 5.93 -13.36 12.40
C ARG A 66 6.44 -14.58 11.65
N ALA A 67 6.05 -14.73 10.38
CA ALA A 67 6.52 -15.82 9.52
C ALA A 67 8.05 -15.80 9.39
N ARG A 68 8.63 -14.61 9.23
CA ARG A 68 10.08 -14.44 9.09
C ARG A 68 10.84 -14.81 10.36
N TYR A 69 10.44 -14.25 11.50
CA TYR A 69 11.15 -14.46 12.76
C TYR A 69 10.92 -15.84 13.37
N ALA A 70 9.84 -16.52 13.01
CA ALA A 70 9.64 -17.92 13.40
C ALA A 70 10.64 -18.88 12.72
N ARG A 71 11.25 -18.46 11.61
CA ARG A 71 12.21 -19.24 10.82
C ARG A 71 13.65 -18.84 11.03
N ALA A 72 13.89 -17.68 11.66
CA ALA A 72 15.23 -17.20 11.95
C ALA A 72 15.93 -18.13 12.95
N ASP A 73 17.22 -18.40 12.72
CA ASP A 73 18.06 -19.16 13.64
C ASP A 73 18.45 -18.27 14.83
N THR A 74 18.67 -16.98 14.58
CA THR A 74 18.93 -15.97 15.60
C THR A 74 17.63 -15.39 16.15
N THR A 75 17.50 -15.33 17.47
CA THR A 75 16.31 -14.76 18.14
C THR A 75 16.13 -13.28 17.80
N VAL A 76 14.97 -12.95 17.22
CA VAL A 76 14.49 -11.57 17.04
C VAL A 76 13.16 -11.41 17.75
N ARG A 77 13.02 -10.36 18.57
CA ARG A 77 11.79 -10.05 19.33
C ARG A 77 11.44 -8.58 19.22
N ILE A 78 10.21 -8.29 18.82
CA ILE A 78 9.74 -6.92 18.59
C ILE A 78 8.42 -6.66 19.32
N ALA A 79 8.37 -5.54 20.04
CA ALA A 79 7.16 -5.01 20.65
C ALA A 79 6.77 -3.66 20.02
N PHE A 80 5.53 -3.55 19.55
CA PHE A 80 4.93 -2.29 19.11
C PHE A 80 3.91 -1.80 20.15
N VAL A 81 4.29 -0.81 20.95
CA VAL A 81 3.52 -0.30 22.10
C VAL A 81 3.00 1.11 21.84
N THR A 82 1.93 1.49 22.53
CA THR A 82 1.39 2.88 22.54
C THR A 82 1.73 3.64 23.83
N GLU A 83 2.52 3.01 24.70
CA GLU A 83 3.09 3.58 25.92
C GLU A 83 4.38 4.35 25.62
N GLU A 84 4.59 5.46 26.35
CA GLU A 84 5.80 6.27 26.22
C GLU A 84 7.01 5.51 26.77
N ILE A 85 7.93 5.14 25.88
CA ILE A 85 9.26 4.62 26.26
C ILE A 85 10.28 5.76 26.27
N GLY A 86 11.26 5.67 27.18
CA GLY A 86 12.36 6.64 27.27
C GLY A 86 13.21 6.70 25.99
N GLU A 87 14.21 7.58 25.99
CA GLU A 87 15.19 7.67 24.88
C GLU A 87 16.42 6.77 25.10
N ASP A 88 16.53 6.14 26.27
CA ASP A 88 17.57 5.15 26.57
C ASP A 88 17.20 3.76 26.02
N ALA A 89 18.01 2.74 26.29
CA ALA A 89 17.73 1.38 25.83
C ALA A 89 16.89 0.56 26.82
N ALA A 90 16.36 1.17 27.88
CA ALA A 90 15.90 0.46 29.05
C ALA A 90 14.79 -0.56 28.76
N ALA A 91 13.81 -0.22 27.91
CA ALA A 91 12.71 -1.12 27.57
C ALA A 91 13.22 -2.31 26.73
N SER A 92 14.07 -2.06 25.74
CA SER A 92 14.68 -3.13 24.94
C SER A 92 15.61 -4.04 25.76
N GLN A 93 16.33 -3.49 26.76
CA GLN A 93 17.16 -4.26 27.69
C GLN A 93 16.31 -5.08 28.67
N GLN A 94 15.20 -4.53 29.15
CA GLN A 94 14.26 -5.25 30.01
C GLN A 94 13.66 -6.44 29.24
N LEU A 95 13.26 -6.24 27.98
CA LEU A 95 12.79 -7.30 27.10
C LEU A 95 13.88 -8.37 26.89
N ALA A 96 15.09 -7.97 26.54
CA ALA A 96 16.22 -8.88 26.34
C ALA A 96 16.52 -9.72 27.59
N ALA A 97 16.50 -9.09 28.77
CA ALA A 97 16.74 -9.76 30.04
C ALA A 97 15.63 -10.75 30.41
N ALA A 98 14.39 -10.46 30.05
CA ALA A 98 13.24 -11.34 30.30
C ALA A 98 13.23 -12.57 29.38
N VAL A 99 13.59 -12.39 28.10
CA VAL A 99 13.69 -13.51 27.15
C VAL A 99 14.91 -14.38 27.45
N GLY A 100 16.05 -13.76 27.78
CA GLY A 100 17.23 -14.47 28.28
C GLY A 100 18.05 -15.21 27.22
N GLU A 101 17.83 -14.93 25.93
CA GLU A 101 18.53 -15.57 24.81
C GLU A 101 19.44 -14.58 24.04
N PRO A 102 20.50 -15.03 23.36
CA PRO A 102 21.23 -14.19 22.41
C PRO A 102 20.33 -13.79 21.24
N GLY A 103 20.33 -12.51 20.83
CA GLY A 103 19.43 -12.01 19.79
C GLY A 103 19.33 -10.49 19.67
N VAL A 104 18.37 -10.04 18.86
CA VAL A 104 18.00 -8.64 18.65
C VAL A 104 16.63 -8.37 19.28
N TYR A 105 16.55 -7.32 20.09
CA TYR A 105 15.37 -6.94 20.84
C TYR A 105 14.99 -5.50 20.54
N MET A 106 13.79 -5.27 20.03
CA MET A 106 13.31 -3.96 19.63
C MET A 106 11.99 -3.60 20.29
N VAL A 107 11.86 -2.34 20.70
CA VAL A 107 10.61 -1.76 21.21
C VAL A 107 10.32 -0.48 20.44
N HIS A 108 9.24 -0.50 19.67
CA HIS A 108 8.72 0.67 18.97
C HIS A 108 7.53 1.22 19.74
N SER A 109 7.56 2.52 20.03
CA SER A 109 6.52 3.23 20.75
C SER A 109 5.86 4.26 19.85
N GLU A 110 4.53 4.32 19.89
CA GLU A 110 3.72 5.32 19.23
C GLU A 110 2.87 6.09 20.26
N VAL A 111 3.28 7.31 20.61
CA VAL A 111 2.57 8.13 21.59
C VAL A 111 1.79 9.23 20.89
N ARG A 112 0.46 9.24 21.05
CA ARG A 112 -0.37 10.33 20.52
C ARG A 112 -0.25 11.58 21.38
N SER A 113 0.24 12.66 20.79
CA SER A 113 0.22 13.99 21.40
C SER A 113 -1.06 14.75 21.03
N ALA A 114 -1.69 15.41 22.01
CA ALA A 114 -2.89 16.24 21.76
C ALA A 114 -2.60 17.47 20.87
N LEU A 115 -1.32 17.79 20.64
CA LEU A 115 -0.85 18.96 19.89
C LEU A 115 -0.26 18.59 18.52
N SER A 116 -0.25 17.30 18.16
CA SER A 116 0.34 16.79 16.93
C SER A 116 -0.63 15.87 16.19
N ASP A 117 -0.74 16.08 14.88
CA ASP A 117 -1.53 15.22 13.98
C ASP A 117 -0.74 13.97 13.53
N SER A 118 0.52 13.86 13.96
CA SER A 118 1.34 12.66 13.87
C SER A 118 1.70 12.21 15.29
N PRO A 119 1.62 10.90 15.57
CA PRO A 119 2.10 10.39 16.83
C PRO A 119 3.61 10.60 16.93
N ASP A 120 4.09 10.81 18.15
CA ASP A 120 5.50 10.84 18.47
C ASP A 120 5.98 9.38 18.49
N ARG A 121 6.93 9.04 17.62
CA ARG A 121 7.49 7.69 17.53
C ARG A 121 8.85 7.62 18.20
N SER A 122 9.05 6.61 19.02
CA SER A 122 10.35 6.27 19.61
C SER A 122 10.67 4.81 19.33
N GLU A 123 11.96 4.51 19.23
CA GLU A 123 12.47 3.17 18.98
C GLU A 123 13.65 2.93 19.92
N GLN A 124 13.67 1.76 20.53
CA GLN A 124 14.80 1.28 21.31
C GLN A 124 15.21 -0.09 20.79
N THR A 125 16.51 -0.30 20.64
CA THR A 125 17.09 -1.55 20.14
C THR A 125 18.24 -1.96 21.05
N THR A 126 18.29 -3.24 21.40
CA THR A 126 19.39 -3.88 22.14
C THR A 126 19.76 -5.19 21.45
N THR A 127 21.06 -5.44 21.33
CA THR A 127 21.60 -6.73 20.88
C THR A 127 22.27 -7.45 22.06
N VAL A 128 22.13 -8.78 22.12
CA VAL A 128 22.72 -9.62 23.17
C VAL A 128 23.43 -10.80 22.53
N GLY A 129 24.71 -11.00 22.85
CA GLY A 129 25.45 -12.21 22.46
C GLY A 129 25.65 -12.41 20.95
N LEU A 130 25.53 -11.34 20.15
CA LEU A 130 25.74 -11.35 18.70
C LEU A 130 27.12 -10.77 18.34
N SER A 131 27.67 -11.20 17.20
CA SER A 131 28.90 -10.62 16.63
C SER A 131 28.66 -9.33 15.85
N LEU A 132 27.41 -9.04 15.49
CA LEU A 132 26.99 -7.78 14.86
C LEU A 132 26.99 -6.66 15.90
N ASP A 133 27.65 -5.55 15.56
CA ASP A 133 27.63 -4.34 16.39
C ASP A 133 26.43 -3.43 16.04
N GLU A 134 26.20 -2.40 16.85
CA GLU A 134 25.10 -1.45 16.61
C GLU A 134 25.27 -0.67 15.28
N TRP A 135 26.49 -0.57 14.76
CA TRP A 135 26.75 0.11 13.49
C TRP A 135 26.28 -0.71 12.30
N ALA A 136 26.48 -2.02 12.31
CA ALA A 136 25.96 -2.88 11.24
C ALA A 136 24.43 -2.83 11.12
N LEU A 137 23.72 -2.78 12.26
CA LEU A 137 22.26 -2.59 12.26
C LEU A 137 21.85 -1.21 11.75
N PHE A 138 22.63 -0.19 12.07
CA PHE A 138 22.38 1.16 11.60
C PHE A 138 22.65 1.33 10.11
N ASP A 139 23.73 0.74 9.61
CA ASP A 139 24.06 0.75 8.19
C ASP A 139 22.97 0.03 7.39
N GLU A 140 22.49 -1.11 7.87
CA GLU A 140 21.35 -1.81 7.25
C GLU A 140 20.07 -0.95 7.25
N GLU A 141 19.72 -0.32 8.37
CA GLU A 141 18.57 0.60 8.41
C GLU A 141 18.72 1.78 7.45
N MET A 142 19.94 2.32 7.33
CA MET A 142 20.24 3.41 6.42
C MET A 142 20.18 2.99 4.94
N ASP A 143 20.56 1.75 4.62
CA ASP A 143 20.40 1.17 3.28
C ASP A 143 18.92 1.00 2.90
N ARG A 144 18.00 1.03 3.87
CA ARG A 144 16.54 1.04 3.64
C ARG A 144 15.91 2.42 3.52
N VAL A 145 16.70 3.49 3.66
CA VAL A 145 16.19 4.85 3.49
C VAL A 145 16.11 5.18 2.01
N GLY A 146 14.93 5.04 1.42
CA GLY A 146 14.76 5.31 -0.01
C GLY A 146 13.38 4.90 -0.52
N ILE A 147 13.30 4.81 -1.84
CA ILE A 147 12.16 4.21 -2.57
C ILE A 147 12.69 2.89 -3.12
N ASN A 148 11.95 1.79 -3.00
CA ASN A 148 12.33 0.47 -3.50
C ASN A 148 13.51 -0.18 -2.78
N GLU A 149 13.70 0.15 -1.51
CA GLU A 149 14.77 -0.43 -0.70
C GLU A 149 14.23 -1.49 0.28
N GLY A 150 12.91 -1.67 0.39
CA GLY A 150 12.32 -2.63 1.32
C GLY A 150 12.39 -2.21 2.79
N ASN A 151 12.02 -3.12 3.70
CA ASN A 151 11.84 -2.80 5.11
C ASN A 151 12.94 -3.37 6.02
N PHE A 152 13.54 -2.51 6.83
CA PHE A 152 14.62 -2.86 7.77
C PHE A 152 14.27 -4.06 8.65
N LEU A 153 13.07 -4.10 9.22
CA LEU A 153 12.66 -5.17 10.13
C LEU A 153 12.64 -6.55 9.43
N LEU A 154 12.34 -6.58 8.13
CA LEU A 154 12.31 -7.81 7.33
C LEU A 154 13.69 -8.24 6.83
N THR A 155 14.66 -7.33 6.75
CA THR A 155 16.05 -7.63 6.39
C THR A 155 16.87 -8.21 7.55
N LEU A 156 16.44 -7.99 8.79
CA LEU A 156 17.19 -8.41 9.99
C LEU A 156 17.56 -9.90 10.02
N PRO A 157 16.65 -10.86 9.76
CA PRO A 157 17.01 -12.28 9.77
C PRO A 157 18.06 -12.62 8.71
N ASP A 158 17.98 -11.99 7.53
CA ASP A 158 18.98 -12.24 6.48
C ASP A 158 20.34 -11.60 6.82
N LEU A 159 20.36 -10.46 7.52
CA LEU A 159 21.59 -9.85 8.01
C LEU A 159 22.29 -10.74 9.04
N LEU A 160 21.50 -11.37 9.92
CA LEU A 160 21.97 -12.23 11.02
C LEU A 160 22.38 -13.63 10.52
N ASP A 161 21.50 -14.27 9.76
CA ASP A 161 21.55 -15.71 9.47
C ASP A 161 21.82 -16.01 7.98
N ARG A 162 21.74 -15.01 7.09
CA ARG A 162 21.89 -15.16 5.63
C ARG A 162 20.95 -16.22 5.06
N ASP A 163 19.68 -16.16 5.43
CA ASP A 163 18.69 -17.16 5.07
C ASP A 163 17.95 -16.88 3.75
N VAL A 164 18.02 -15.64 3.21
CA VAL A 164 17.43 -15.27 1.91
C VAL A 164 18.48 -14.98 0.85
N THR A 165 19.54 -14.25 1.20
CA THR A 165 20.64 -13.85 0.30
C THR A 165 21.18 -15.03 -0.53
N PRO A 166 21.44 -16.23 0.04
CA PRO A 166 21.95 -17.35 -0.75
C PRO A 166 20.96 -17.84 -1.81
N GLY A 167 19.67 -17.88 -1.50
CA GLY A 167 18.63 -18.29 -2.44
C GLY A 167 18.51 -17.33 -3.61
N VAL A 168 18.54 -16.02 -3.34
CA VAL A 168 18.54 -14.98 -4.37
C VAL A 168 19.80 -15.07 -5.25
N ARG A 169 20.98 -15.30 -4.65
CA ARG A 169 22.24 -15.45 -5.39
C ARG A 169 22.31 -16.70 -6.24
N ALA A 170 21.69 -17.80 -5.81
CA ALA A 170 21.64 -19.04 -6.58
C ALA A 170 20.96 -18.84 -7.95
N LEU A 171 20.03 -17.89 -8.07
CA LEU A 171 19.38 -17.56 -9.36
C LEU A 171 20.36 -17.10 -10.45
N ALA A 172 21.51 -16.52 -10.08
CA ALA A 172 22.51 -16.14 -11.08
C ALA A 172 23.16 -17.37 -11.74
N GLU A 173 23.26 -18.48 -11.02
CA GLU A 173 23.86 -19.73 -11.50
C GLU A 173 22.82 -20.67 -12.11
N ASP A 174 21.70 -20.86 -11.41
CA ASP A 174 20.68 -21.87 -11.73
C ASP A 174 19.54 -21.32 -12.60
N GLY A 175 19.33 -19.99 -12.61
CA GLY A 175 18.17 -19.35 -13.25
C GLY A 175 16.84 -19.62 -12.52
N GLY A 176 15.74 -19.15 -13.10
CA GLY A 176 14.39 -19.45 -12.63
C GLY A 176 13.88 -18.51 -11.52
N TYR A 177 13.27 -19.10 -10.49
CA TYR A 177 12.47 -18.36 -9.52
C TYR A 177 12.88 -18.70 -8.09
N TYR A 178 12.89 -17.69 -7.22
CA TYR A 178 13.08 -17.85 -5.79
C TYR A 178 11.96 -17.10 -5.07
N VAL A 179 11.25 -17.80 -4.18
CA VAL A 179 10.29 -17.17 -3.27
C VAL A 179 10.73 -17.44 -1.85
N ASP A 180 10.88 -16.38 -1.06
CA ASP A 180 11.12 -16.49 0.37
C ASP A 180 9.95 -17.25 1.02
N PRO A 181 10.20 -18.38 1.71
CA PRO A 181 9.15 -19.15 2.34
C PRO A 181 8.26 -18.35 3.30
N ALA A 182 8.78 -17.29 3.92
CA ALA A 182 7.99 -16.42 4.79
C ALA A 182 6.93 -15.63 4.01
N VAL A 183 7.19 -15.28 2.76
CA VAL A 183 6.22 -14.61 1.87
C VAL A 183 5.06 -15.54 1.58
N THR A 184 5.33 -16.79 1.20
CA THR A 184 4.28 -17.79 0.93
C THR A 184 3.46 -18.12 2.17
N GLU A 185 4.07 -18.14 3.36
CA GLU A 185 3.37 -18.37 4.61
C GLU A 185 2.43 -17.20 4.97
N ALA A 186 2.89 -15.95 4.79
CA ALA A 186 2.10 -14.76 5.09
C ALA A 186 1.01 -14.49 4.03
N PHE A 187 1.30 -14.80 2.77
CA PHE A 187 0.43 -14.56 1.62
C PHE A 187 0.25 -15.86 0.81
N PRO A 188 -0.66 -16.74 1.24
CA PRO A 188 -0.94 -17.98 0.52
C PRO A 188 -1.39 -17.67 -0.92
N GLY A 189 -0.61 -18.13 -1.90
CA GLY A 189 -0.79 -17.84 -3.32
C GLY A 189 0.36 -17.02 -3.93
N LEU A 190 1.22 -16.42 -3.11
CA LEU A 190 2.51 -15.88 -3.55
C LEU A 190 3.60 -16.94 -3.36
N ASP A 191 3.75 -17.82 -4.33
CA ASP A 191 4.70 -18.94 -4.31
C ASP A 191 5.43 -19.10 -5.65
N GLU A 192 6.36 -20.06 -5.69
CA GLU A 192 7.15 -20.35 -6.88
C GLU A 192 6.27 -20.88 -8.03
N GLU A 193 5.14 -21.52 -7.73
CA GLU A 193 4.19 -22.03 -8.74
C GLU A 193 3.49 -20.86 -9.46
N LEU A 194 3.12 -19.80 -8.74
CA LEU A 194 2.63 -18.56 -9.34
C LEU A 194 3.65 -17.97 -10.31
N LEU A 195 4.92 -17.85 -9.89
CA LEU A 195 5.98 -17.29 -10.75
C LEU A 195 6.22 -18.18 -11.98
N ALA A 196 6.30 -19.49 -11.78
CA ALA A 196 6.47 -20.46 -12.86
C ALA A 196 5.30 -20.44 -13.85
N SER A 197 4.07 -20.26 -13.36
CA SER A 197 2.89 -20.17 -14.20
C SER A 197 2.83 -18.84 -14.97
N ALA A 198 3.16 -17.73 -14.31
CA ALA A 198 3.15 -16.41 -14.92
C ALA A 198 4.21 -16.26 -16.02
N PHE A 199 5.37 -16.91 -15.85
CA PHE A 199 6.54 -16.75 -16.71
C PHE A 199 6.95 -18.04 -17.44
N ALA A 200 6.04 -18.99 -17.62
CA ALA A 200 6.30 -20.30 -18.22
C ALA A 200 6.99 -20.23 -19.62
N GLU A 201 6.72 -19.16 -20.37
CA GLU A 201 7.23 -18.95 -21.74
C GLU A 201 8.47 -18.04 -21.79
N LEU A 202 9.04 -17.65 -20.64
CA LEU A 202 10.18 -16.73 -20.54
C LEU A 202 11.40 -17.38 -19.86
N PRO A 203 12.14 -18.28 -20.55
CA PRO A 203 13.26 -19.02 -19.95
C PRO A 203 14.47 -18.16 -19.58
N GLY A 204 14.55 -16.92 -20.09
CA GLY A 204 15.62 -15.95 -19.77
C GLY A 204 15.34 -15.07 -18.54
N LEU A 205 14.23 -15.30 -17.83
CA LEU A 205 13.80 -14.49 -16.69
C LEU A 205 14.29 -15.10 -15.36
N ARG A 206 14.83 -14.22 -14.49
CA ARG A 206 15.13 -14.53 -13.09
C ARG A 206 14.23 -13.72 -12.18
N VAL A 207 13.51 -14.34 -11.24
CA VAL A 207 12.63 -13.61 -10.32
C VAL A 207 12.89 -14.00 -8.89
N ALA A 208 13.14 -13.00 -8.04
CA ALA A 208 13.20 -13.16 -6.60
C ALA A 208 12.02 -12.42 -5.95
N LEU A 209 11.14 -13.14 -5.26
CA LEU A 209 10.07 -12.56 -4.44
C LEU A 209 10.40 -12.79 -2.96
N VAL A 210 10.71 -11.72 -2.23
CA VAL A 210 11.37 -11.81 -0.92
C VAL A 210 10.73 -10.88 0.10
N SER A 211 10.76 -11.26 1.38
CA SER A 211 10.34 -10.35 2.44
C SER A 211 11.36 -9.22 2.62
N GLY A 212 12.65 -9.53 2.50
CA GLY A 212 13.74 -8.60 2.67
C GLY A 212 15.11 -9.26 2.49
N VAL A 213 16.04 -8.56 1.85
CA VAL A 213 17.43 -8.99 1.63
C VAL A 213 18.35 -7.98 2.30
N SER A 214 19.34 -8.47 3.04
CA SER A 214 20.33 -7.61 3.71
C SER A 214 21.36 -7.03 2.74
N GLY A 215 21.81 -5.81 3.04
CA GLY A 215 22.73 -5.03 2.23
C GLY A 215 22.10 -4.40 0.98
N PRO A 216 22.79 -3.44 0.34
CA PRO A 216 22.17 -2.52 -0.63
C PRO A 216 21.39 -3.23 -1.75
N THR A 217 20.19 -2.75 -2.06
CA THR A 217 19.32 -3.34 -3.09
C THR A 217 19.99 -3.37 -4.45
N ASP A 218 20.73 -2.31 -4.80
CA ASP A 218 21.56 -2.24 -6.00
C ASP A 218 22.60 -3.37 -6.09
N ALA A 219 23.18 -3.79 -4.96
CA ALA A 219 24.16 -4.87 -4.93
C ALA A 219 23.48 -6.23 -5.16
N THR A 220 22.29 -6.43 -4.59
CA THR A 220 21.47 -7.62 -4.82
C THR A 220 21.00 -7.70 -6.27
N MET A 221 20.53 -6.58 -6.83
CA MET A 221 20.10 -6.51 -8.23
C MET A 221 21.29 -6.71 -9.18
N ALA A 222 22.46 -6.14 -8.89
CA ALA A 222 23.67 -6.38 -9.67
C ALA A 222 24.08 -7.86 -9.68
N ALA A 223 23.92 -8.56 -8.55
CA ALA A 223 24.18 -10.00 -8.49
C ALA A 223 23.17 -10.82 -9.31
N LEU A 224 21.88 -10.47 -9.24
CA LEU A 224 20.83 -11.10 -10.05
C LEU A 224 21.00 -10.85 -11.55
N ALA A 225 21.48 -9.67 -11.92
CA ALA A 225 21.74 -9.27 -13.30
C ALA A 225 23.02 -9.88 -13.88
N ASP A 226 23.92 -10.40 -13.04
CA ASP A 226 25.21 -10.94 -13.47
C ASP A 226 25.00 -12.14 -14.39
N GLY A 227 25.64 -12.12 -15.56
CA GLY A 227 25.52 -13.19 -16.55
C GLY A 227 24.13 -13.39 -17.14
N LEU A 228 23.26 -12.37 -17.16
CA LEU A 228 22.04 -12.40 -17.96
C LEU A 228 22.37 -12.56 -19.46
N ALA A 229 21.51 -13.28 -20.18
CA ALA A 229 21.55 -13.34 -21.64
C ALA A 229 21.20 -11.97 -22.25
N ASP A 230 21.49 -11.77 -23.54
CA ASP A 230 21.18 -10.51 -24.24
C ASP A 230 19.68 -10.17 -24.15
N ASP A 231 18.82 -11.16 -24.28
CA ASP A 231 17.36 -11.09 -24.16
C ASP A 231 16.84 -11.40 -22.75
N GLY A 232 17.73 -11.62 -21.78
CA GLY A 232 17.37 -11.98 -20.41
C GLY A 232 16.88 -10.78 -19.58
N ALA A 233 16.14 -11.08 -18.51
CA ALA A 233 15.72 -10.09 -17.54
C ALA A 233 15.81 -10.65 -16.11
N ALA A 234 15.95 -9.76 -15.13
CA ALA A 234 15.88 -10.08 -13.72
C ALA A 234 14.94 -9.12 -13.00
N LEU A 235 14.14 -9.67 -12.09
CA LEU A 235 13.15 -8.94 -11.28
C LEU A 235 13.36 -9.30 -9.81
N LEU A 236 13.54 -8.28 -8.97
CA LEU A 236 13.50 -8.38 -7.52
C LEU A 236 12.21 -7.70 -7.04
N LEU A 237 11.38 -8.48 -6.34
CA LEU A 237 10.18 -8.02 -5.66
C LEU A 237 10.43 -8.11 -4.15
N GLN A 238 10.50 -6.96 -3.48
CA GLN A 238 10.81 -6.89 -2.05
C GLN A 238 9.67 -6.22 -1.29
N PHE A 239 9.28 -6.78 -0.15
CA PHE A 239 8.22 -6.19 0.66
C PHE A 239 8.73 -4.92 1.37
N GLU A 240 7.94 -3.84 1.31
CA GLU A 240 8.21 -2.60 2.01
C GLU A 240 7.34 -2.52 3.28
N ASP A 241 6.29 -1.70 3.28
CA ASP A 241 5.41 -1.54 4.43
C ASP A 241 4.07 -2.27 4.23
N ASP A 242 3.37 -1.96 3.15
CA ASP A 242 2.04 -2.52 2.84
C ASP A 242 2.02 -3.26 1.49
N ASP A 243 3.02 -2.99 0.66
CA ASP A 243 3.10 -3.36 -0.74
C ASP A 243 4.51 -3.88 -1.08
N PHE A 244 4.64 -4.56 -2.22
CA PHE A 244 5.94 -4.96 -2.76
C PHE A 244 6.50 -3.90 -3.69
N SER A 245 7.78 -3.57 -3.58
CA SER A 245 8.49 -2.79 -4.57
C SER A 245 9.12 -3.69 -5.64
N ALA A 246 9.17 -3.20 -6.88
CA ALA A 246 9.82 -3.88 -8.00
C ALA A 246 11.11 -3.17 -8.43
N VAL A 247 12.21 -3.93 -8.49
CA VAL A 247 13.49 -3.51 -9.06
C VAL A 247 13.84 -4.47 -10.18
N MET A 248 14.29 -3.94 -11.32
CA MET A 248 14.55 -4.74 -12.51
C MET A 248 15.91 -4.47 -13.14
N ALA A 249 16.44 -5.48 -13.82
CA ALA A 249 17.55 -5.37 -14.75
C ALA A 249 17.24 -6.13 -16.04
N THR A 250 17.79 -5.69 -17.15
CA THR A 250 17.62 -6.32 -18.47
C THR A 250 18.95 -6.49 -19.17
N GLY A 251 19.03 -7.51 -20.02
CA GLY A 251 20.11 -7.68 -20.97
C GLY A 251 20.07 -6.62 -22.09
N PRO A 252 21.20 -6.41 -22.80
CA PRO A 252 21.32 -5.38 -23.83
C PRO A 252 20.43 -5.57 -25.07
N GLY A 253 19.88 -6.76 -25.28
CA GLY A 253 18.99 -7.11 -26.39
C GLY A 253 17.50 -6.88 -26.09
N VAL A 254 17.11 -6.60 -24.85
CA VAL A 254 15.71 -6.26 -24.51
C VAL A 254 15.38 -4.87 -25.05
N PRO A 255 14.34 -4.70 -25.89
CA PRO A 255 14.08 -3.46 -26.62
C PRO A 255 13.40 -2.36 -25.79
N TYR A 256 13.32 -2.52 -24.47
CA TYR A 256 12.59 -1.63 -23.56
C TYR A 256 13.49 -1.07 -22.48
N ALA A 257 13.25 0.19 -22.08
CA ALA A 257 13.93 0.75 -20.93
C ALA A 257 13.41 0.10 -19.64
N ILE A 258 14.29 -0.06 -18.65
CA ILE A 258 13.95 -0.60 -17.33
C ILE A 258 12.80 0.21 -16.69
N SER A 259 12.81 1.54 -16.85
CA SER A 259 11.73 2.41 -16.35
C SER A 259 10.36 2.07 -16.92
N ASP A 260 10.30 1.64 -18.18
CA ASP A 260 9.04 1.37 -18.87
C ASP A 260 8.49 0.02 -18.42
N LEU A 261 9.36 -1.00 -18.32
CA LEU A 261 9.01 -2.32 -17.78
C LEU A 261 8.56 -2.24 -16.33
N VAL A 262 9.29 -1.49 -15.50
CA VAL A 262 8.92 -1.27 -14.11
C VAL A 262 7.60 -0.50 -14.00
N SER A 263 7.31 0.43 -14.93
CA SER A 263 6.01 1.13 -14.97
C SER A 263 4.86 0.18 -15.30
N VAL A 264 5.08 -0.81 -16.18
CA VAL A 264 4.08 -1.84 -16.50
C VAL A 264 3.66 -2.61 -15.24
N VAL A 265 4.61 -2.90 -14.36
CA VAL A 265 4.38 -3.62 -13.09
C VAL A 265 3.80 -2.70 -12.01
N GLY A 266 4.44 -1.56 -11.76
CA GLY A 266 4.28 -0.74 -10.54
C GLY A 266 3.11 0.26 -10.54
N GLY A 267 2.36 0.42 -11.63
CA GLY A 267 1.05 1.10 -11.60
C GLY A 267 0.97 2.56 -11.08
N SER A 268 2.08 3.20 -10.70
CA SER A 268 2.18 4.62 -10.37
C SER A 268 3.66 5.06 -10.39
N ALA A 269 3.93 6.37 -10.23
CA ALA A 269 5.29 6.93 -10.21
C ALA A 269 6.18 6.38 -9.07
N ILE A 270 5.61 5.56 -8.18
CA ILE A 270 6.28 4.80 -7.13
C ILE A 270 5.90 3.34 -7.39
N THR A 271 6.89 2.47 -7.49
CA THR A 271 6.78 1.14 -8.10
C THR A 271 6.31 0.10 -7.09
N GLU A 272 5.23 0.45 -6.39
CA GLU A 272 4.59 -0.31 -5.31
C GLU A 272 3.46 -1.18 -5.89
N ILE A 273 3.41 -2.44 -5.46
CA ILE A 273 2.46 -3.45 -5.94
C ILE A 273 1.71 -4.02 -4.72
N PRO A 274 0.40 -3.74 -4.60
CA PRO A 274 -0.40 -4.37 -3.58
C PRO A 274 -0.43 -5.89 -3.72
N VAL A 275 -0.35 -6.59 -2.59
CA VAL A 275 -0.38 -8.06 -2.52
C VAL A 275 -1.50 -8.68 -3.38
N PRO A 276 -2.77 -8.20 -3.31
CA PRO A 276 -3.85 -8.79 -4.11
C PRO A 276 -3.72 -8.58 -5.62
N GLU A 277 -2.95 -7.57 -6.05
CA GLU A 277 -2.75 -7.24 -7.46
C GLU A 277 -1.57 -7.97 -8.07
N MET A 278 -0.70 -8.57 -7.25
CA MET A 278 0.56 -9.19 -7.68
C MET A 278 0.40 -10.17 -8.85
N PRO A 279 -0.53 -11.15 -8.84
CA PRO A 279 -0.70 -12.07 -9.98
C PRO A 279 -0.99 -11.35 -11.30
N GLY A 280 -1.84 -10.32 -11.25
CA GLY A 280 -2.18 -9.51 -12.40
C GLY A 280 -0.99 -8.68 -12.90
N ARG A 281 -0.20 -8.11 -11.98
CA ARG A 281 1.02 -7.34 -12.33
C ARG A 281 2.10 -8.21 -12.96
N LEU A 282 2.29 -9.43 -12.47
CA LEU A 282 3.21 -10.41 -13.05
C LEU A 282 2.77 -10.81 -14.46
N ALA A 283 1.47 -11.02 -14.69
CA ALA A 283 0.95 -11.30 -16.02
C ALA A 283 1.14 -10.13 -17.00
N LEU A 284 1.03 -8.89 -16.54
CA LEU A 284 1.34 -7.71 -17.37
C LEU A 284 2.81 -7.69 -17.79
N LEU A 285 3.72 -8.01 -16.87
CA LEU A 285 5.14 -8.08 -17.18
C LEU A 285 5.45 -9.23 -18.14
N ALA A 286 4.86 -10.40 -17.90
CA ALA A 286 5.06 -11.57 -18.75
C ALA A 286 4.71 -11.25 -20.20
N SER A 287 3.56 -10.60 -20.43
CA SER A 287 3.13 -10.17 -21.75
C SER A 287 4.02 -9.08 -22.37
N ALA A 288 4.59 -8.19 -21.55
CA ALA A 288 5.54 -7.18 -22.03
C ALA A 288 6.87 -7.79 -22.49
N LEU A 289 7.31 -8.88 -21.87
CA LEU A 289 8.57 -9.57 -22.17
C LEU A 289 8.42 -10.74 -23.15
N ALA A 290 7.19 -11.11 -23.51
CA ALA A 290 6.91 -12.20 -24.43
C ALA A 290 7.50 -11.95 -25.84
N GLU A 291 7.99 -13.01 -26.48
CA GLU A 291 8.44 -12.96 -27.88
C GLU A 291 7.28 -12.62 -28.83
N THR A 292 6.07 -13.08 -28.50
CA THR A 292 4.86 -12.81 -29.26
C THR A 292 4.19 -11.56 -28.71
N ASP A 293 3.93 -10.58 -29.57
CA ASP A 293 3.23 -9.37 -29.17
C ASP A 293 1.78 -9.67 -28.74
N LEU A 294 1.22 -8.79 -27.91
CA LEU A 294 -0.08 -8.98 -27.28
C LEU A 294 -1.24 -9.04 -28.30
N LEU A 295 -1.14 -8.35 -29.44
CA LEU A 295 -2.18 -8.39 -30.47
C LEU A 295 -2.15 -9.73 -31.20
N THR A 296 -0.97 -10.24 -31.53
CA THR A 296 -0.82 -11.57 -32.11
C THR A 296 -1.33 -12.65 -31.17
N ALA A 297 -0.92 -12.63 -29.89
CA ALA A 297 -1.38 -13.61 -28.89
C ALA A 297 -2.90 -13.57 -28.68
N ALA A 298 -3.49 -12.38 -28.61
CA ALA A 298 -4.95 -12.22 -28.51
C ALA A 298 -5.66 -12.71 -29.79
N GLY A 299 -5.10 -12.42 -30.97
CA GLY A 299 -5.64 -12.84 -32.25
C GLY A 299 -5.69 -14.36 -32.43
N GLU A 300 -4.60 -15.04 -32.07
CA GLU A 300 -4.52 -16.51 -32.09
C GLU A 300 -5.59 -17.14 -31.19
N ARG A 301 -5.78 -16.60 -29.98
CA ARG A 301 -6.79 -17.09 -29.05
C ARG A 301 -8.22 -16.83 -29.56
N LEU A 302 -8.47 -15.66 -30.11
CA LEU A 302 -9.77 -15.29 -30.69
C LEU A 302 -10.09 -16.03 -32.00
N GLY A 303 -9.11 -16.64 -32.66
CA GLY A 303 -9.36 -17.59 -33.73
C GLY A 303 -10.17 -18.81 -33.27
N GLY A 304 -9.97 -19.23 -32.02
CA GLY A 304 -10.70 -20.35 -31.41
C GLY A 304 -11.84 -19.98 -30.45
N GLN A 305 -11.82 -18.76 -29.90
CA GLN A 305 -12.72 -18.27 -28.83
C GLN A 305 -13.38 -16.94 -29.20
N SER A 306 -14.48 -16.57 -28.54
CA SER A 306 -15.19 -15.30 -28.78
C SER A 306 -14.74 -14.17 -27.84
N LEU A 307 -14.07 -14.51 -26.75
CA LEU A 307 -13.62 -13.61 -25.70
C LEU A 307 -12.16 -13.93 -25.35
N PHE A 308 -11.35 -12.88 -25.28
CA PHE A 308 -10.02 -12.91 -24.71
C PHE A 308 -9.93 -11.86 -23.61
N VAL A 309 -9.73 -12.28 -22.36
CA VAL A 309 -9.43 -11.37 -21.26
C VAL A 309 -8.00 -11.59 -20.82
N HIS A 310 -7.19 -10.53 -20.91
CA HIS A 310 -5.82 -10.61 -20.45
C HIS A 310 -5.77 -10.91 -18.93
N PRO A 311 -4.92 -11.83 -18.44
CA PRO A 311 -4.90 -12.22 -17.01
C PRO A 311 -4.58 -11.08 -16.04
N GLY A 312 -3.95 -10.01 -16.53
CA GLY A 312 -3.71 -8.77 -15.79
C GLY A 312 -4.96 -7.91 -15.53
N VAL A 313 -6.13 -8.26 -16.07
CA VAL A 313 -7.39 -7.55 -15.82
C VAL A 313 -8.00 -8.04 -14.50
N PRO A 314 -8.20 -7.17 -13.50
CA PRO A 314 -8.67 -7.59 -12.18
C PRO A 314 -10.14 -8.01 -12.17
N GLY A 315 -10.48 -9.00 -11.32
CA GLY A 315 -11.85 -9.27 -10.87
C GLY A 315 -12.79 -9.87 -11.93
N PHE A 316 -12.27 -10.61 -12.90
CA PHE A 316 -13.06 -11.18 -13.98
C PHE A 316 -13.33 -12.69 -13.80
N ASP A 317 -14.21 -13.04 -12.84
CA ASP A 317 -14.44 -14.44 -12.44
C ASP A 317 -15.44 -15.21 -13.33
N ARG A 318 -16.08 -14.54 -14.30
CA ARG A 318 -17.18 -15.09 -15.13
C ARG A 318 -16.83 -15.26 -16.61
N GLU A 319 -15.55 -15.37 -16.94
CA GLU A 319 -15.07 -15.42 -18.33
C GLU A 319 -15.77 -16.50 -19.17
N ALA A 320 -15.91 -17.71 -18.64
CA ALA A 320 -16.56 -18.81 -19.35
C ALA A 320 -18.05 -18.54 -19.69
N GLU A 321 -18.76 -17.82 -18.83
CA GLU A 321 -20.18 -17.51 -19.04
C GLU A 321 -20.37 -16.45 -20.13
N TYR A 322 -19.52 -15.42 -20.14
CA TYR A 322 -19.50 -14.41 -21.20
C TYR A 322 -19.03 -14.98 -22.53
N GLU A 323 -18.02 -15.86 -22.52
CA GLU A 323 -17.55 -16.56 -23.71
C GLU A 323 -18.67 -17.38 -24.35
N GLN A 324 -19.45 -18.10 -23.54
CA GLN A 324 -20.60 -18.86 -24.01
C GLN A 324 -21.69 -17.93 -24.57
N ALA A 325 -22.05 -16.85 -23.86
CA ALA A 325 -23.06 -15.89 -24.31
C ALA A 325 -22.69 -15.22 -25.64
N LEU A 326 -21.41 -14.85 -25.82
CA LEU A 326 -20.90 -14.29 -27.07
C LEU A 326 -20.88 -15.31 -28.21
N SER A 327 -20.55 -16.57 -27.91
CA SER A 327 -20.51 -17.64 -28.92
C SER A 327 -21.91 -18.10 -29.37
N GLU A 328 -22.90 -18.01 -28.48
CA GLU A 328 -24.31 -18.32 -28.78
C GLU A 328 -25.07 -17.13 -29.39
N ALA A 329 -24.48 -15.94 -29.38
CA ALA A 329 -25.05 -14.78 -30.05
C ALA A 329 -25.25 -15.12 -31.54
N GLY A 330 -26.44 -14.83 -32.08
CA GLY A 330 -26.78 -15.14 -33.48
C GLY A 330 -25.93 -14.41 -34.52
N GLN A 331 -24.99 -13.56 -34.08
CA GLN A 331 -23.99 -12.89 -34.88
C GLN A 331 -22.64 -13.03 -34.15
N PRO A 332 -21.63 -13.67 -34.74
CA PRO A 332 -20.35 -13.91 -34.07
C PRO A 332 -19.62 -12.58 -33.84
N VAL A 333 -19.26 -12.31 -32.59
CA VAL A 333 -18.49 -11.13 -32.18
C VAL A 333 -17.28 -11.59 -31.38
N LYS A 334 -16.10 -11.08 -31.74
CA LYS A 334 -14.85 -11.32 -31.03
C LYS A 334 -14.54 -10.13 -30.13
N VAL A 335 -14.24 -10.39 -28.85
CA VAL A 335 -14.01 -9.34 -27.84
C VAL A 335 -12.67 -9.55 -27.15
N ALA A 336 -11.85 -8.51 -27.06
CA ALA A 336 -10.58 -8.54 -26.34
C ALA A 336 -10.54 -7.47 -25.23
N PHE A 337 -10.03 -7.83 -24.05
CA PHE A 337 -9.63 -6.89 -23.01
C PHE A 337 -8.12 -6.86 -22.90
N LEU A 338 -7.51 -5.77 -23.38
CA LEU A 338 -6.07 -5.64 -23.53
C LEU A 338 -5.51 -4.53 -22.61
N PRO A 339 -4.42 -4.79 -21.88
CA PRO A 339 -3.77 -3.78 -21.04
C PRO A 339 -3.12 -2.66 -21.86
N GLU A 340 -3.52 -1.42 -21.56
CA GLU A 340 -3.07 -0.22 -22.28
C GLU A 340 -1.55 0.02 -22.16
N ASN A 341 -0.99 -0.24 -20.99
CA ASN A 341 0.45 -0.06 -20.72
C ASN A 341 1.33 -1.03 -21.52
N VAL A 342 0.91 -2.29 -21.68
CA VAL A 342 1.64 -3.27 -22.50
C VAL A 342 1.49 -2.92 -23.99
N LEU A 343 0.29 -2.55 -24.42
CA LEU A 343 0.05 -2.09 -25.79
C LEU A 343 0.89 -0.85 -26.13
N ALA A 344 0.94 0.13 -25.23
CA ALA A 344 1.74 1.33 -25.40
C ALA A 344 3.24 1.01 -25.49
N LEU A 345 3.71 0.04 -24.71
CA LEU A 345 5.10 -0.40 -24.75
C LEU A 345 5.46 -1.11 -26.06
N GLN A 346 4.60 -2.02 -26.54
CA GLN A 346 4.86 -2.82 -27.74
C GLN A 346 4.65 -2.05 -29.04
N LEU A 347 3.67 -1.15 -29.08
CA LEU A 347 3.34 -0.36 -30.26
C LEU A 347 4.05 1.01 -30.29
N GLY A 348 4.51 1.52 -29.15
CA GLY A 348 5.20 2.81 -29.06
C GLY A 348 4.40 3.96 -29.65
N ASP A 349 5.03 4.73 -30.54
CA ASP A 349 4.41 5.86 -31.26
C ASP A 349 3.31 5.42 -32.25
N ASP A 350 3.25 4.13 -32.60
CA ASP A 350 2.21 3.56 -33.48
C ASP A 350 0.92 3.24 -32.71
N LEU A 351 0.88 3.45 -31.39
CA LEU A 351 -0.38 3.37 -30.64
C LEU A 351 -1.31 4.51 -31.08
N PRO A 352 -2.54 4.25 -31.53
CA PRO A 352 -3.46 5.30 -31.94
C PRO A 352 -3.77 6.27 -30.78
N TRP A 353 -3.25 7.50 -30.86
CA TRP A 353 -3.53 8.57 -29.89
C TRP A 353 -4.96 9.08 -30.10
N SER A 354 -5.91 8.48 -29.37
CA SER A 354 -7.26 8.99 -29.07
C SER A 354 -7.87 9.88 -30.17
N GLY A 355 -8.32 9.28 -31.27
CA GLY A 355 -8.96 10.03 -32.34
C GLY A 355 -9.76 9.16 -33.31
N ASP A 356 -9.18 8.04 -33.74
CA ASP A 356 -9.86 7.04 -34.55
C ASP A 356 -10.03 5.74 -33.76
N ASP A 357 -11.16 5.62 -33.07
CA ASP A 357 -11.60 4.45 -32.29
C ASP A 357 -11.74 3.16 -33.14
N THR A 358 -11.32 3.16 -34.40
CA THR A 358 -11.41 2.00 -35.32
C THR A 358 -10.07 1.30 -35.56
N GLU A 359 -8.93 1.92 -35.22
CA GLU A 359 -7.62 1.41 -35.65
C GLU A 359 -7.16 0.16 -34.88
N LEU A 360 -7.30 0.12 -33.54
CA LEU A 360 -6.79 -1.01 -32.75
C LEU A 360 -7.58 -2.31 -32.98
N ALA A 361 -8.92 -2.22 -33.09
CA ALA A 361 -9.75 -3.36 -33.44
C ALA A 361 -9.50 -3.84 -34.88
N GLY A 362 -9.18 -2.93 -35.80
CA GLY A 362 -8.76 -3.27 -37.16
C GLY A 362 -7.41 -3.99 -37.19
N LEU A 363 -6.43 -3.53 -36.40
CA LEU A 363 -5.14 -4.21 -36.24
C LEU A 363 -5.35 -5.64 -35.71
N LEU A 364 -6.08 -5.79 -34.59
CA LEU A 364 -6.36 -7.10 -34.00
C LEU A 364 -7.10 -8.03 -34.99
N ALA A 365 -8.07 -7.50 -35.75
CA ALA A 365 -8.81 -8.29 -36.73
C ALA A 365 -7.89 -8.96 -37.77
N GLY A 366 -6.75 -8.35 -38.10
CA GLY A 366 -5.74 -8.89 -39.00
C GLY A 366 -4.97 -10.09 -38.45
N HIS A 367 -4.98 -10.31 -37.13
CA HIS A 367 -4.33 -11.45 -36.46
C HIS A 367 -5.30 -12.60 -36.14
N ILE A 368 -6.61 -12.40 -36.35
CA ILE A 368 -7.63 -13.43 -36.07
C ILE A 368 -7.80 -14.34 -37.29
N ASP A 369 -7.70 -15.66 -37.09
CA ASP A 369 -8.13 -16.63 -38.09
C ASP A 369 -9.66 -16.74 -38.12
N TRP A 370 -10.28 -16.01 -39.05
CA TRP A 370 -11.72 -16.01 -39.26
C TRP A 370 -12.24 -17.23 -40.04
N GLY A 371 -11.36 -18.15 -40.45
CA GLY A 371 -11.70 -19.28 -41.31
C GLY A 371 -12.33 -18.81 -42.63
N THR A 372 -13.59 -19.17 -42.87
CA THR A 372 -14.32 -18.82 -44.11
C THR A 372 -15.34 -17.69 -43.93
N ALA A 373 -15.31 -16.96 -42.82
CA ALA A 373 -16.26 -15.88 -42.56
C ALA A 373 -16.04 -14.70 -43.54
N PRO A 374 -17.08 -14.20 -44.22
CA PRO A 374 -17.01 -13.00 -45.05
C PRO A 374 -16.53 -11.77 -44.25
N GLU A 375 -15.81 -10.85 -44.88
CA GLU A 375 -15.34 -9.59 -44.23
C GLU A 375 -16.50 -8.79 -43.58
N GLU A 376 -17.70 -8.84 -44.15
CA GLU A 376 -18.90 -8.17 -43.62
C GLU A 376 -19.42 -8.75 -42.30
N ASP A 377 -19.04 -9.99 -41.97
CA ASP A 377 -19.40 -10.69 -40.73
C ASP A 377 -18.27 -10.67 -39.68
N GLN A 378 -17.09 -10.13 -40.02
CA GLN A 378 -15.96 -10.01 -39.10
C GLN A 378 -16.18 -8.82 -38.17
N ARG A 379 -16.43 -9.12 -36.88
CA ARG A 379 -16.80 -8.12 -35.88
C ARG A 379 -15.92 -8.24 -34.66
N VAL A 380 -15.21 -7.16 -34.35
CA VAL A 380 -14.23 -7.12 -33.26
C VAL A 380 -14.51 -5.94 -32.36
N VAL A 381 -14.40 -6.16 -31.05
CA VAL A 381 -14.37 -5.13 -30.03
C VAL A 381 -13.11 -5.30 -29.20
N VAL A 382 -12.35 -4.22 -29.02
CA VAL A 382 -11.17 -4.19 -28.16
C VAL A 382 -11.40 -3.16 -27.06
N TYR A 383 -11.46 -3.61 -25.81
CA TYR A 383 -11.46 -2.76 -24.64
C TYR A 383 -10.02 -2.60 -24.14
N ARG A 384 -9.59 -1.35 -23.94
CA ARG A 384 -8.31 -1.02 -23.32
C ARG A 384 -8.51 -0.81 -21.83
N PHE A 385 -7.70 -1.50 -21.04
CA PHE A 385 -7.75 -1.45 -19.59
C PHE A 385 -6.51 -0.70 -19.05
N SER A 386 -6.74 0.21 -18.08
CA SER A 386 -5.68 0.92 -17.37
C SER A 386 -5.59 0.44 -15.93
N PRO A 387 -4.50 -0.24 -15.52
CA PRO A 387 -4.33 -0.67 -14.13
C PRO A 387 -4.12 0.51 -13.16
N TYR A 388 -3.79 1.70 -13.68
CA TYR A 388 -3.60 2.93 -12.90
C TYR A 388 -4.91 3.46 -12.29
N HIS A 389 -6.04 3.10 -12.88
CA HIS A 389 -7.36 3.59 -12.46
C HIS A 389 -8.18 2.42 -11.91
N GLY A 390 -7.57 1.55 -11.09
CA GLY A 390 -8.30 0.56 -10.30
C GLY A 390 -9.16 -0.42 -11.10
N GLY A 391 -8.78 -0.79 -12.33
CA GLY A 391 -9.59 -1.70 -13.15
C GLY A 391 -10.30 -1.07 -14.34
N HIS A 392 -10.28 0.26 -14.48
CA HIS A 392 -11.15 0.95 -15.44
C HIS A 392 -10.75 0.78 -16.91
N ILE A 393 -11.78 0.75 -17.76
CA ILE A 393 -11.66 0.75 -19.22
C ILE A 393 -11.36 2.18 -19.67
N SER A 394 -10.12 2.42 -20.09
CA SER A 394 -9.68 3.71 -20.61
C SER A 394 -10.16 3.95 -22.05
N GLY A 395 -10.34 2.89 -22.83
CA GLY A 395 -10.64 2.98 -24.25
C GLY A 395 -11.45 1.81 -24.78
N MET A 396 -12.07 2.00 -25.94
CA MET A 396 -12.75 0.96 -26.70
C MET A 396 -12.48 1.23 -28.17
N SER A 397 -12.17 0.18 -28.91
CA SER A 397 -12.06 0.21 -30.36
C SER A 397 -12.97 -0.85 -30.97
N VAL A 398 -13.59 -0.54 -32.12
CA VAL A 398 -14.56 -1.42 -32.77
C VAL A 398 -14.29 -1.52 -34.26
N ALA A 399 -14.34 -2.74 -34.80
CA ALA A 399 -14.27 -3.02 -36.24
C ALA A 399 -15.45 -3.91 -36.67
N GLY A 400 -15.97 -3.67 -37.88
CA GLY A 400 -17.07 -4.43 -38.49
C GLY A 400 -18.05 -3.55 -39.27
N GLY A 401 -19.25 -4.07 -39.53
CA GLY A 401 -20.31 -3.34 -40.25
C GLY A 401 -20.75 -2.05 -39.55
N ALA A 402 -21.16 -1.03 -40.32
CA ALA A 402 -21.48 0.31 -39.80
C ALA A 402 -22.58 0.34 -38.72
N ASP A 403 -23.55 -0.57 -38.80
CA ASP A 403 -24.61 -0.68 -37.79
C ASP A 403 -24.09 -1.31 -36.48
N PHE A 404 -23.16 -2.27 -36.57
CA PHE A 404 -22.49 -2.84 -35.40
C PHE A 404 -21.62 -1.80 -34.69
N VAL A 405 -20.78 -1.07 -35.43
CA VAL A 405 -19.93 0.00 -34.89
C VAL A 405 -20.76 1.04 -34.14
N ARG A 406 -21.92 1.44 -34.70
CA ARG A 406 -22.83 2.39 -34.05
C ARG A 406 -23.46 1.83 -32.78
N SER A 407 -23.94 0.58 -32.80
CA SER A 407 -24.56 -0.06 -31.65
C SER A 407 -23.57 -0.29 -30.51
N ALA A 408 -22.39 -0.84 -30.80
CA ALA A 408 -21.33 -1.08 -29.83
C ALA A 408 -20.79 0.24 -29.24
N GLY A 409 -20.62 1.29 -30.06
CA GLY A 409 -20.23 2.61 -29.58
C GLY A 409 -21.28 3.26 -28.66
N SER A 410 -22.57 3.00 -28.91
CA SER A 410 -23.65 3.50 -28.05
C SER A 410 -23.73 2.74 -26.72
N ALA A 411 -23.40 1.45 -26.71
CA ALA A 411 -23.36 0.62 -25.51
C ALA A 411 -22.35 1.13 -24.47
N ARG A 412 -21.16 1.56 -24.92
CA ARG A 412 -20.15 2.15 -24.03
C ARG A 412 -20.64 3.39 -23.31
N ALA A 413 -21.41 4.25 -23.98
CA ALA A 413 -21.91 5.49 -23.37
C ALA A 413 -22.95 5.24 -22.25
N GLY A 414 -23.49 4.02 -22.15
CA GLY A 414 -24.47 3.63 -21.12
C GLY A 414 -23.98 2.56 -20.13
N GLY A 415 -22.79 1.98 -20.35
CA GLY A 415 -22.23 0.91 -19.53
C GLY A 415 -21.39 1.40 -18.34
N ASP A 416 -21.05 0.49 -17.45
CA ASP A 416 -20.06 0.73 -16.39
C ASP A 416 -18.63 0.59 -16.98
N ASP A 417 -17.69 1.36 -16.43
CA ASP A 417 -16.30 1.43 -16.90
C ASP A 417 -15.45 0.21 -16.48
N PHE A 418 -16.09 -0.92 -16.17
CA PHE A 418 -15.47 -2.19 -15.79
C PHE A 418 -15.79 -3.31 -16.79
N ALA A 419 -14.94 -4.34 -16.85
CA ALA A 419 -15.01 -5.40 -17.85
C ALA A 419 -16.38 -6.10 -17.94
N ALA A 420 -16.93 -6.53 -16.81
CA ALA A 420 -18.24 -7.17 -16.76
C ALA A 420 -19.37 -6.25 -17.25
N GLY A 421 -19.43 -5.01 -16.74
CA GLY A 421 -20.47 -4.05 -17.13
C GLY A 421 -20.39 -3.63 -18.61
N SER A 422 -19.18 -3.58 -19.17
CA SER A 422 -18.98 -3.33 -20.60
C SER A 422 -19.39 -4.53 -21.48
N LEU A 423 -19.20 -5.75 -21.01
CA LEU A 423 -19.69 -6.95 -21.71
C LEU A 423 -21.21 -7.07 -21.65
N ASP A 424 -21.83 -6.80 -20.50
CA ASP A 424 -23.29 -6.77 -20.37
C ASP A 424 -23.92 -5.78 -21.37
N ALA A 425 -23.37 -4.56 -21.42
CA ALA A 425 -23.82 -3.54 -22.37
C ALA A 425 -23.62 -3.97 -23.83
N LEU A 426 -22.52 -4.67 -24.14
CA LEU A 426 -22.25 -5.20 -25.48
C LEU A 426 -23.23 -6.32 -25.85
N LEU A 427 -23.50 -7.26 -24.94
CA LEU A 427 -24.45 -8.36 -25.14
C LEU A 427 -25.87 -7.83 -25.41
N ASP A 428 -26.31 -6.83 -24.64
CA ASP A 428 -27.57 -6.13 -24.87
C ASP A 428 -27.62 -5.50 -26.28
N ALA A 429 -26.51 -4.90 -26.72
CA ALA A 429 -26.42 -4.25 -28.03
C ALA A 429 -26.43 -5.24 -29.21
N VAL A 430 -25.93 -6.47 -29.01
CA VAL A 430 -25.98 -7.54 -30.02
C VAL A 430 -27.22 -8.43 -29.88
N GLY A 431 -28.11 -8.13 -28.93
CA GLY A 431 -29.35 -8.86 -28.71
C GLY A 431 -29.16 -10.24 -28.09
N ALA A 432 -28.06 -10.45 -27.37
CA ALA A 432 -27.77 -11.67 -26.63
C ALA A 432 -28.09 -11.48 -25.13
N PRO A 433 -28.61 -12.50 -24.44
CA PRO A 433 -28.89 -12.40 -23.01
C PRO A 433 -27.60 -12.32 -22.22
N ALA A 434 -27.48 -11.30 -21.36
CA ALA A 434 -26.40 -11.23 -20.38
C ALA A 434 -26.51 -12.39 -19.36
N PRO A 435 -25.38 -12.95 -18.88
CA PRO A 435 -25.39 -13.91 -17.80
C PRO A 435 -26.08 -13.36 -16.55
N GLU A 436 -27.10 -14.04 -16.00
CA GLU A 436 -27.83 -13.56 -14.80
C GLU A 436 -26.83 -13.21 -13.70
N ALA A 437 -26.88 -11.98 -13.15
CA ALA A 437 -25.95 -11.55 -12.10
C ALA A 437 -25.98 -12.53 -10.90
N GLY A 438 -25.01 -13.44 -10.87
CA GLY A 438 -24.78 -14.32 -9.73
C GLY A 438 -24.41 -13.43 -8.56
N GLY A 439 -25.26 -13.40 -7.53
CA GLY A 439 -25.10 -12.50 -6.39
C GLY A 439 -23.73 -12.68 -5.74
N SER A 440 -22.82 -11.73 -5.99
CA SER A 440 -21.69 -11.52 -5.11
C SER A 440 -22.22 -10.93 -3.81
N GLY A 441 -21.81 -11.50 -2.68
CA GLY A 441 -22.24 -11.07 -1.36
C GLY A 441 -21.82 -9.62 -1.10
N GLY A 442 -22.78 -8.70 -1.15
CA GLY A 442 -22.56 -7.29 -0.86
C GLY A 442 -23.89 -6.60 -0.61
N GLY A 443 -24.26 -6.45 0.67
CA GLY A 443 -25.61 -6.11 1.10
C GLY A 443 -26.22 -4.79 0.59
N ALA A 444 -27.49 -4.88 0.21
CA ALA A 444 -28.51 -3.85 0.44
C ALA A 444 -29.88 -4.54 0.39
N GLY A 445 -30.47 -4.78 1.56
CA GLY A 445 -31.79 -5.39 1.66
C GLY A 445 -32.89 -4.36 1.47
N GLU A 446 -33.70 -4.53 0.42
CA GLU A 446 -35.08 -4.07 0.39
C GLU A 446 -36.00 -5.18 -0.15
N ASP A 447 -36.83 -5.66 0.78
CA ASP A 447 -38.08 -6.40 0.67
C ASP A 447 -38.48 -7.03 -0.67
N ARG A 448 -38.54 -8.37 -0.66
CA ARG A 448 -39.72 -9.09 -1.18
C ARG A 448 -39.96 -10.40 -0.44
N ALA A 449 -41.06 -10.43 0.29
CA ALA A 449 -41.66 -11.64 0.83
C ALA A 449 -42.25 -12.51 -0.30
N ALA A 450 -41.96 -13.82 -0.27
CA ALA A 450 -42.96 -14.88 -0.40
C ALA A 450 -42.35 -16.29 -0.24
N GLY A 451 -42.64 -16.91 0.92
CA GLY A 451 -43.12 -18.30 1.04
C GLY A 451 -42.27 -19.47 0.51
N GLY A 452 -41.68 -20.23 1.45
CA GLY A 452 -41.21 -21.59 1.20
C GLY A 452 -40.88 -22.32 2.51
N SER A 453 -41.83 -23.09 3.01
CA SER A 453 -41.79 -23.86 4.26
C SER A 453 -40.79 -25.04 4.23
N GLY A 454 -39.97 -25.18 5.27
CA GLY A 454 -39.21 -26.40 5.56
C GLY A 454 -38.76 -26.42 7.02
N GLY A 455 -39.44 -27.21 7.85
CA GLY A 455 -39.25 -27.24 9.31
C GLY A 455 -37.95 -27.91 9.76
N GLY A 456 -37.29 -27.29 10.73
CA GLY A 456 -36.21 -27.85 11.53
C GLY A 456 -36.06 -27.03 12.81
N SER A 457 -36.67 -27.50 13.90
CA SER A 457 -36.77 -26.81 15.18
C SER A 457 -35.41 -26.74 15.91
N GLY A 458 -34.69 -25.65 15.75
CA GLY A 458 -33.67 -25.19 16.69
C GLY A 458 -34.20 -23.94 17.38
N TRP A 459 -34.76 -24.06 18.59
CA TRP A 459 -35.19 -22.91 19.39
C TRP A 459 -33.96 -22.12 19.84
N VAL A 460 -33.54 -21.16 19.00
CA VAL A 460 -32.62 -20.11 19.41
C VAL A 460 -33.38 -19.18 20.34
N SER A 461 -32.98 -19.15 21.61
CA SER A 461 -33.57 -18.31 22.65
C SER A 461 -33.75 -16.87 22.14
N PRO A 462 -34.89 -16.20 22.41
CA PRO A 462 -35.12 -14.81 21.99
C PRO A 462 -34.06 -13.84 22.54
N TRP A 463 -33.34 -14.23 23.60
CA TRP A 463 -32.19 -13.49 24.13
C TRP A 463 -30.95 -13.54 23.23
N MET A 464 -30.74 -14.62 22.47
CA MET A 464 -29.65 -14.70 21.49
C MET A 464 -29.94 -13.86 20.24
N LEU A 465 -31.21 -13.76 19.82
CA LEU A 465 -31.62 -12.84 18.74
C LEU A 465 -31.46 -11.37 19.15
N ILE A 466 -31.76 -11.03 20.42
CA ILE A 466 -31.51 -9.68 20.97
C ILE A 466 -30.00 -9.41 21.11
N ALA A 467 -29.20 -10.41 21.49
CA ALA A 467 -27.75 -10.27 21.55
C ALA A 467 -27.13 -10.09 20.15
N LEU A 468 -27.60 -10.83 19.14
CA LEU A 468 -27.11 -10.73 17.76
C LEU A 468 -27.53 -9.41 17.10
N VAL A 469 -28.79 -8.99 17.29
CA VAL A 469 -29.32 -7.70 16.77
C VAL A 469 -28.79 -6.51 17.57
N GLY A 470 -28.38 -6.69 18.82
CA GLY A 470 -27.72 -5.67 19.64
C GLY A 470 -26.22 -5.53 19.35
N LEU A 471 -25.52 -6.62 19.00
CA LEU A 471 -24.09 -6.61 18.68
C LEU A 471 -23.82 -6.21 17.22
N LEU A 472 -24.71 -6.49 16.27
CA LEU A 472 -24.55 -6.07 14.87
C LEU A 472 -24.35 -4.56 14.68
N PRO A 473 -25.17 -3.66 15.28
CA PRO A 473 -24.96 -2.22 15.18
C PRO A 473 -23.75 -1.76 15.97
N ILE A 474 -23.33 -2.47 17.02
CA ILE A 474 -22.10 -2.16 17.76
C ILE A 474 -20.86 -2.55 16.94
N GLY A 475 -20.86 -3.70 16.27
CA GLY A 475 -19.78 -4.12 15.37
C GLY A 475 -19.66 -3.23 14.12
N LEU A 476 -20.79 -2.79 13.55
CA LEU A 476 -20.83 -1.79 12.47
C LEU A 476 -20.41 -0.40 12.95
N LEU A 477 -20.80 0.03 14.16
CA LEU A 477 -20.32 1.28 14.76
C LEU A 477 -18.84 1.24 15.10
N VAL A 478 -18.31 0.11 15.59
CA VAL A 478 -16.88 -0.07 15.86
C VAL A 478 -16.09 -0.07 14.55
N ARG A 479 -16.55 -0.76 13.50
CA ARG A 479 -15.94 -0.72 12.16
C ARG A 479 -15.99 0.68 11.55
N GLU A 480 -17.14 1.36 11.57
CA GLU A 480 -17.23 2.73 11.05
C GLU A 480 -16.43 3.72 11.90
N THR A 481 -16.37 3.58 13.22
CA THR A 481 -15.55 4.49 14.07
C THR A 481 -14.06 4.21 13.95
N PHE A 482 -13.60 2.96 13.84
CA PHE A 482 -12.19 2.62 13.58
C PHE A 482 -11.71 3.22 12.25
N PHE A 483 -12.51 3.09 11.18
CA PHE A 483 -12.16 3.69 9.87
C PHE A 483 -12.37 5.22 9.81
N VAL A 484 -13.30 5.79 10.58
CA VAL A 484 -13.55 7.24 10.66
C VAL A 484 -12.51 7.98 11.54
N LEU A 485 -11.78 7.27 12.40
CA LEU A 485 -10.75 7.85 13.28
C LEU A 485 -9.33 7.78 12.72
N SER A 486 -9.14 7.27 11.50
CA SER A 486 -7.81 7.18 10.88
C SER A 486 -7.06 8.54 10.85
N PRO A 487 -5.76 8.57 11.19
CA PRO A 487 -4.96 9.80 11.23
C PRO A 487 -4.98 10.58 9.91
N ARG A 488 -5.04 9.90 8.76
CA ARG A 488 -5.20 10.51 7.44
C ARG A 488 -6.50 11.34 7.36
N ARG A 489 -7.64 10.84 7.85
CA ARG A 489 -8.91 11.59 7.89
C ARG A 489 -8.91 12.71 8.94
N ARG A 490 -8.20 12.57 10.06
CA ARG A 490 -8.01 13.67 11.03
C ARG A 490 -7.16 14.80 10.45
N ARG A 491 -6.07 14.48 9.73
CA ARG A 491 -5.27 15.46 8.97
C ARG A 491 -6.11 16.18 7.93
N ILE A 492 -6.88 15.43 7.14
CA ILE A 492 -7.83 16.02 6.17
C ILE A 492 -8.87 16.87 6.90
N ARG A 493 -9.37 16.46 8.07
CA ARG A 493 -10.32 17.25 8.88
C ARG A 493 -9.70 18.51 9.49
N ALA A 494 -8.47 18.46 9.99
CA ALA A 494 -7.76 19.61 10.54
C ALA A 494 -7.38 20.60 9.43
N ALA A 495 -6.86 20.11 8.31
CA ALA A 495 -6.59 20.89 7.11
C ALA A 495 -7.88 21.49 6.53
N THR A 496 -8.96 20.73 6.43
CA THR A 496 -10.27 21.25 5.96
C THR A 496 -10.92 22.18 6.99
N ALA A 497 -10.73 21.99 8.30
CA ALA A 497 -11.19 22.93 9.32
C ALA A 497 -10.40 24.23 9.25
N ARG A 498 -9.08 24.18 9.02
CA ARG A 498 -8.21 25.33 8.78
C ARG A 498 -8.61 26.05 7.49
N ALA A 499 -8.80 25.32 6.39
CA ALA A 499 -9.27 25.86 5.12
C ALA A 499 -10.67 26.49 5.26
N ARG A 500 -11.60 25.86 5.99
CA ARG A 500 -12.93 26.42 6.29
C ARG A 500 -12.85 27.64 7.18
N LYS A 501 -11.95 27.66 8.18
CA LYS A 501 -11.72 28.84 9.05
C LYS A 501 -11.21 30.01 8.21
N LEU A 502 -10.22 29.78 7.35
CA LEU A 502 -9.67 30.78 6.43
C LEU A 502 -10.69 31.24 5.38
N ALA A 503 -11.46 30.32 4.79
CA ALA A 503 -12.51 30.64 3.81
C ALA A 503 -13.69 31.42 4.41
N ARG A 504 -13.92 31.32 5.72
CA ARG A 504 -14.94 32.10 6.45
C ARG A 504 -14.43 33.47 6.90
N MET A 505 -13.13 33.73 6.87
CA MET A 505 -12.59 35.04 7.21
C MET A 505 -12.86 36.02 6.06
N THR A 506 -13.32 37.21 6.40
CA THR A 506 -13.39 38.28 5.40
C THR A 506 -11.97 38.72 5.01
N PRO A 507 -11.76 39.29 3.81
CA PRO A 507 -10.43 39.80 3.41
C PRO A 507 -9.82 40.78 4.42
N GLN A 508 -10.66 41.57 5.11
CA GLN A 508 -10.23 42.49 6.16
C GLN A 508 -9.78 41.77 7.43
N GLN A 509 -10.45 40.67 7.82
CA GLN A 509 -10.04 39.85 8.96
C GLN A 509 -8.73 39.11 8.67
N LEU A 510 -8.58 38.59 7.45
CA LEU A 510 -7.37 37.91 7.02
C LEU A 510 -6.18 38.88 6.93
N ALA A 511 -6.39 40.11 6.43
CA ALA A 511 -5.39 41.17 6.44
C ALA A 511 -4.95 41.52 7.88
N LYS A 512 -5.91 41.64 8.81
CA LYS A 512 -5.63 41.92 10.23
C LYS A 512 -4.89 40.77 10.94
N GLU A 513 -5.24 39.53 10.62
CA GLU A 513 -4.53 38.35 11.15
C GLU A 513 -3.11 38.24 10.56
N ARG A 514 -2.92 38.56 9.28
CA ARG A 514 -1.58 38.66 8.67
C ARG A 514 -0.73 39.75 9.31
N GLU A 515 -1.30 40.95 9.50
CA GLU A 515 -0.62 42.06 10.18
C GLU A 515 -0.22 41.70 11.62
N ARG A 516 -1.11 41.00 12.35
CA ARG A 516 -0.79 40.46 13.69
C ARG A 516 0.27 39.35 13.67
N ALA A 517 0.31 38.57 12.59
CA ALA A 517 1.25 37.47 12.43
C ALA A 517 2.63 37.94 11.95
N GLU A 518 2.74 39.10 11.30
CA GLU A 518 3.95 39.58 10.64
C GLU A 518 5.16 39.69 11.59
N LEU A 519 5.02 40.44 12.69
CA LEU A 519 6.11 40.60 13.66
C LEU A 519 6.52 39.27 14.32
N PRO A 520 5.58 38.44 14.81
CA PRO A 520 5.91 37.09 15.29
C PRO A 520 6.50 36.17 14.22
N ALA A 521 6.10 36.31 12.94
CA ALA A 521 6.58 35.46 11.85
C ALA A 521 8.03 35.79 11.49
N LEU A 522 8.41 37.06 11.53
CA LEU A 522 9.80 37.49 11.40
C LEU A 522 10.67 36.95 12.54
N ALA A 523 10.17 37.00 13.78
CA ALA A 523 10.86 36.41 14.93
C ALA A 523 10.99 34.88 14.79
N ALA A 524 9.92 34.19 14.38
CA ALA A 524 9.94 32.75 14.11
C ALA A 524 10.95 32.39 13.02
N ARG A 525 11.02 33.19 11.94
CA ARG A 525 11.99 33.01 10.86
C ARG A 525 13.42 33.14 11.37
N GLN A 526 13.73 34.17 12.16
CA GLN A 526 15.06 34.34 12.77
C GLN A 526 15.41 33.18 13.71
N ASP A 527 14.43 32.69 14.47
CA ASP A 527 14.62 31.53 15.34
C ASP A 527 14.96 30.27 14.51
N LEU A 528 14.27 30.05 13.38
CA LEU A 528 14.53 28.93 12.46
C LEU A 528 15.85 29.07 11.67
N GLU A 529 16.22 30.27 11.23
CA GLU A 529 17.49 30.57 10.55
C GLU A 529 18.68 30.34 11.49
N LYS A 530 18.58 30.76 12.76
CA LYS A 530 19.60 30.42 13.77
C LYS A 530 19.69 28.92 13.99
N LEU A 531 18.56 28.23 14.01
CA LEU A 531 18.54 26.79 14.21
C LEU A 531 19.18 26.06 13.01
N ASP A 532 18.96 26.56 11.79
CA ASP A 532 19.61 26.09 10.56
C ASP A 532 21.13 26.24 10.62
N GLU A 533 21.63 27.43 10.93
CA GLU A 533 23.07 27.71 11.07
C GLU A 533 23.73 26.77 12.10
N VAL A 534 23.04 26.58 13.23
CA VAL A 534 23.48 25.70 14.31
C VAL A 534 23.48 24.23 13.88
N LEU A 535 22.52 23.78 13.07
CA LEU A 535 22.44 22.40 12.56
C LEU A 535 23.43 22.11 11.43
N ALA A 536 23.66 23.09 10.55
CA ALA A 536 24.63 23.01 9.46
C ALA A 536 26.06 22.92 9.97
N GLY A 537 26.37 23.60 11.08
CA GLY A 537 27.68 23.58 11.73
C GLY A 537 27.97 22.32 12.56
N LEU A 538 27.01 21.40 12.73
CA LEU A 538 27.22 20.20 13.53
C LEU A 538 27.84 19.07 12.70
N PRO A 539 29.00 18.51 13.13
CA PRO A 539 29.54 17.32 12.50
C PRO A 539 28.59 16.14 12.74
N MET A 540 28.52 15.19 11.79
CA MET A 540 27.81 13.94 12.08
C MET A 540 28.56 13.17 13.17
N PRO A 541 27.87 12.73 14.24
CA PRO A 541 28.50 11.97 15.30
C PRO A 541 28.94 10.61 14.73
N ARG A 542 30.21 10.26 14.88
CA ARG A 542 30.78 8.98 14.43
C ARG A 542 30.90 7.94 15.54
N THR A 543 30.41 8.26 16.73
CA THR A 543 30.63 7.48 17.95
C THR A 543 29.45 6.61 18.34
N SER A 544 28.24 6.92 17.88
CA SER A 544 27.05 6.12 18.19
C SER A 544 25.95 6.35 17.14
N PRO A 545 25.36 5.29 16.58
CA PRO A 545 24.19 5.35 15.70
C PRO A 545 23.01 6.10 16.28
N ARG A 546 22.71 5.90 17.58
CA ARG A 546 21.62 6.59 18.27
C ARG A 546 21.77 8.11 18.21
N ARG A 547 23.01 8.61 18.31
CA ARG A 547 23.29 10.04 18.20
C ARG A 547 23.07 10.55 16.76
N VAL A 548 23.38 9.73 15.76
CA VAL A 548 23.12 10.06 14.34
C VAL A 548 21.61 10.17 14.10
N ARG A 549 20.82 9.16 14.50
CA ARG A 549 19.36 9.15 14.35
C ARG A 549 18.71 10.35 15.05
N ALA A 550 19.14 10.66 16.27
CA ALA A 550 18.65 11.81 17.02
C ALA A 550 18.93 13.13 16.27
N LEU A 551 20.12 13.29 15.68
CA LEU A 551 20.45 14.48 14.90
C LEU A 551 19.67 14.56 13.58
N GLN A 552 19.50 13.44 12.87
CA GLN A 552 18.69 13.38 11.65
C GLN A 552 17.22 13.71 11.93
N ARG A 553 16.65 13.22 13.04
CA ARG A 553 15.30 13.57 13.49
C ARG A 553 15.15 15.06 13.77
N ILE A 554 16.17 15.68 14.39
CA ILE A 554 16.17 17.12 14.63
C ILE A 554 16.22 17.89 13.30
N ARG A 555 17.03 17.44 12.33
CA ARG A 555 17.11 18.05 10.99
C ARG A 555 15.80 17.94 10.22
N SER A 556 15.19 16.76 10.18
CA SER A 556 13.92 16.57 9.46
C SER A 556 12.76 17.36 10.09
N GLU A 557 12.70 17.48 11.42
CA GLU A 557 11.71 18.34 12.08
C GLU A 557 11.96 19.83 11.81
N HIS A 558 13.23 20.26 11.68
CA HIS A 558 13.56 21.63 11.29
C HIS A 558 13.08 21.94 9.86
N GLU A 559 13.33 21.04 8.90
CA GLU A 559 12.84 21.19 7.51
C GLU A 559 11.31 21.27 7.45
N ARG A 560 10.61 20.42 8.21
CA ARG A 560 9.14 20.49 8.35
C ARG A 560 8.67 21.83 8.91
N LEU A 561 9.40 22.41 9.86
CA LEU A 561 9.08 23.73 10.41
C LEU A 561 9.35 24.86 9.42
N LEU A 562 10.38 24.75 8.57
CA LEU A 562 10.62 25.70 7.48
C LEU A 562 9.45 25.68 6.48
N GLN A 563 9.00 24.49 6.08
CA GLN A 563 7.84 24.35 5.19
C GLN A 563 6.55 24.88 5.83
N ALA A 564 6.29 24.53 7.10
CA ALA A 564 5.13 25.03 7.83
C ALA A 564 5.15 26.55 8.00
N HIS A 565 6.33 27.18 8.12
CA HIS A 565 6.51 28.63 8.18
C HIS A 565 6.21 29.31 6.86
N ALA A 566 6.64 28.74 5.73
CA ALA A 566 6.30 29.23 4.41
C ALA A 566 4.76 29.28 4.19
N ASP A 567 4.03 28.32 4.76
CA ASP A 567 2.57 28.20 4.66
C ASP A 567 1.79 28.88 5.82
N ALA A 568 2.47 29.63 6.69
CA ALA A 568 1.83 30.24 7.86
C ALA A 568 1.08 31.54 7.48
N VAL A 569 -0.23 31.59 7.77
CA VAL A 569 -1.08 32.75 7.40
C VAL A 569 -1.61 33.50 8.62
N THR A 570 -1.75 32.81 9.76
CA THR A 570 -2.38 33.38 10.97
C THR A 570 -1.41 33.42 12.16
N TRP A 571 -1.71 34.25 13.16
CA TRP A 571 -0.91 34.33 14.39
C TRP A 571 -0.82 33.00 15.13
N GLU A 572 -1.90 32.20 15.07
CA GLU A 572 -1.96 30.88 15.71
C GLU A 572 -1.00 29.88 15.05
N ASP A 573 -0.89 29.92 13.71
CA ASP A 573 0.07 29.12 12.95
C ASP A 573 1.51 29.48 13.38
N VAL A 574 1.82 30.78 13.41
CA VAL A 574 3.14 31.29 13.81
C VAL A 574 3.46 30.92 15.26
N ARG A 575 2.50 31.03 16.18
CA ARG A 575 2.68 30.62 17.58
C ARG A 575 3.03 29.13 17.69
N SER A 576 2.29 28.26 16.98
CA SER A 576 2.55 26.81 16.96
C SER A 576 3.97 26.50 16.46
N ILE A 577 4.39 27.18 15.38
CA ILE A 577 5.75 27.04 14.83
C ILE A 577 6.80 27.46 15.86
N ARG A 578 6.62 28.59 16.54
CA ARG A 578 7.57 29.04 17.58
C ARG A 578 7.66 28.09 18.77
N GLU A 579 6.53 27.54 19.21
CA GLU A 579 6.51 26.53 20.27
C GLU A 579 7.26 25.26 19.86
N ARG A 580 7.07 24.79 18.61
CA ARG A 580 7.79 23.64 18.04
C ARG A 580 9.28 23.94 17.88
N ALA A 581 9.65 25.10 17.33
CA ALA A 581 11.04 25.54 17.22
C ALA A 581 11.73 25.58 18.59
N GLY A 582 11.07 26.11 19.62
CA GLY A 582 11.60 26.11 20.98
C GLY A 582 11.73 24.72 21.61
N ARG A 583 10.86 23.76 21.27
CA ARG A 583 11.06 22.33 21.62
C ARG A 583 12.28 21.75 20.90
N LEU A 584 12.42 22.06 19.62
CA LEU A 584 13.53 21.58 18.80
C LEU A 584 14.89 22.13 19.26
N THR A 585 14.95 23.42 19.65
CA THR A 585 16.16 24.01 20.26
C THR A 585 16.56 23.29 21.54
N ARG A 586 15.59 22.96 22.41
CA ARG A 586 15.86 22.20 23.63
C ARG A 586 16.34 20.79 23.34
N ALA A 587 15.74 20.10 22.36
CA ALA A 587 16.20 18.79 21.91
C ALA A 587 17.65 18.86 21.39
N LEU A 588 17.98 19.89 20.61
CA LEU A 588 19.33 20.13 20.10
C LEU A 588 20.36 20.44 21.22
N GLU A 589 19.97 21.23 22.22
CA GLU A 589 20.82 21.47 23.39
C GLU A 589 21.05 20.21 24.21
N LEU A 590 20.01 19.39 24.40
CA LEU A 590 20.11 18.09 25.07
C LEU A 590 21.07 17.16 24.31
N TRP A 591 20.91 17.07 22.98
CA TRP A 591 21.79 16.31 22.11
C TRP A 591 23.25 16.77 22.18
N ARG A 592 23.51 18.09 22.20
CA ARG A 592 24.88 18.62 22.36
C ARG A 592 25.49 18.25 23.71
N ARG A 593 24.69 18.26 24.78
CA ARG A 593 25.15 17.87 26.12
C ARG A 593 25.46 16.38 26.22
N THR A 594 24.69 15.54 25.54
CA THR A 594 24.95 14.10 25.48
C THR A 594 26.17 13.80 24.59
N GLU A 595 26.40 14.56 23.52
CA GLU A 595 27.61 14.44 22.70
C GLU A 595 28.89 14.80 23.47
N ALA A 596 28.85 15.90 24.24
CA ALA A 596 29.99 16.41 25.01
C ALA A 596 30.36 15.55 26.24
N ARG A 597 29.52 14.59 26.64
CA ARG A 597 29.89 13.62 27.69
C ARG A 597 30.77 12.52 27.10
N PRO A 598 31.99 12.31 27.61
CA PRO A 598 32.78 11.15 27.23
C PRO A 598 32.01 9.88 27.60
N ALA A 599 32.00 8.89 26.70
CA ALA A 599 31.48 7.56 27.00
C ALA A 599 32.25 7.03 28.22
N THR A 600 31.56 6.89 29.34
CA THR A 600 32.05 6.06 30.45
C THR A 600 31.62 4.63 30.12
N ASP A 601 32.61 3.78 29.86
CA ASP A 601 32.50 2.33 29.62
C ASP A 601 31.63 1.60 30.65
#